data_AF-A0AAW0DUF6-F1
#
_entry.id   AF-A0AAW0DUF6-F1
#
_cell.length_a   1.000
_cell.length_b   1.000
_cell.length_c   1.000
_cell.angle_alpha   90.00
_cell.angle_beta   90.00
_cell.angle_gamma   90.00
#
_symmetry.space_group_name_H-M   'P 1'
#
loop_
_entity.id
_entity.type
_entity.pdbx_description
1 polymer ?
#
loop_
_entity_poly.entity_id
_entity_poly.type
_entity_poly.pdbx_seq_one_letter_code
_entity_poly.pdbx_strand_id
1 'polypeptide(L)'
;MRTRLIWRDAHRLNALAQRGPKLVRHVSDSPSRNPMVSTLSPRKLRSTDFLESLPTVFHESYQKPAPKHSQISVITRHRGSTMSWAEAPPPDNCRGFLYVHRPVVSSPFASSVRFRLTPNFDPTSSAMSPQDAFTAGVDLSLPGAEGMPWSVPLWRFVTSWRTHPYGAQLHTAGVHMFHPKMKTTLRELTRTGVIFYALGQPLLVEFHMAALRVYLPYPDTVARMRLEPGYYDWGSKVYPQPYNGMGIITVELLKGTLVTRVIKVLSLSEPYLNTKIDRPVEGQIRTLQLHPVLQKEATKRTDRRYINGQKHLLNTLARFPHISDIPKLV
;
A
#
# COMPACT_ATOMS: atom_id res chain seq x y z
N MET A 1 -21.70 -57.26 -41.91
CA MET A 1 -20.23 -57.07 -41.83
C MET A 1 -19.94 -56.08 -40.70
N ARG A 2 -18.95 -56.39 -39.86
CA ARG A 2 -18.79 -55.88 -38.48
C ARG A 2 -18.18 -54.49 -38.40
N THR A 3 -18.81 -53.59 -37.64
CA THR A 3 -18.25 -52.32 -37.17
C THR A 3 -18.07 -52.39 -35.65
N ARG A 4 -16.87 -52.76 -35.18
CA ARG A 4 -16.45 -52.65 -33.78
C ARG A 4 -14.93 -52.68 -33.74
N LEU A 5 -14.24 -51.54 -33.60
CA LEU A 5 -12.87 -51.47 -33.04
C LEU A 5 -12.29 -50.04 -32.98
N ILE A 6 -12.96 -49.05 -32.40
CA ILE A 6 -12.26 -47.79 -32.00
C ILE A 6 -12.90 -47.22 -30.74
N TRP A 7 -12.71 -47.85 -29.58
CA TRP A 7 -13.07 -47.24 -28.27
C TRP A 7 -12.16 -47.67 -27.11
N ARG A 8 -11.04 -48.37 -27.39
CA ARG A 8 -10.14 -48.87 -26.34
C ARG A 8 -8.90 -48.02 -26.05
N ASP A 9 -8.60 -47.02 -26.88
CA ASP A 9 -7.39 -46.19 -26.69
C ASP A 9 -7.62 -44.86 -25.95
N ALA A 10 -8.88 -44.43 -25.77
CA ALA A 10 -9.18 -43.20 -25.03
C ALA A 10 -8.91 -43.32 -23.50
N HIS A 11 -8.90 -44.53 -22.94
CA HIS A 11 -8.64 -44.73 -21.51
C HIS A 11 -7.15 -44.88 -21.16
N ARG A 12 -6.27 -45.18 -22.11
CA ARG A 12 -4.82 -45.29 -21.86
C ARG A 12 -4.12 -43.93 -21.84
N LEU A 13 -4.58 -42.96 -22.63
CA LEU A 13 -4.01 -41.60 -22.62
C LEU A 13 -4.34 -40.81 -21.34
N ASN A 14 -5.42 -41.15 -20.64
CA ASN A 14 -5.78 -40.50 -19.37
C ASN A 14 -4.95 -41.00 -18.17
N ALA A 15 -4.32 -42.17 -18.26
CA ALA A 15 -3.47 -42.72 -17.20
C ALA A 15 -2.04 -42.13 -17.20
N LEU A 16 -1.55 -41.65 -18.36
CA LEU A 16 -0.23 -41.00 -18.46
C LEU A 16 -0.27 -39.51 -18.09
N ALA A 17 -1.43 -38.86 -18.14
CA ALA A 17 -1.61 -37.47 -17.73
C ALA A 17 -1.63 -37.25 -16.19
N GLN A 18 -1.66 -38.33 -15.38
CA GLN A 18 -1.64 -38.24 -13.91
C GLN A 18 -0.24 -38.25 -13.28
N ARG A 19 0.83 -38.35 -14.09
CA ARG A 19 2.22 -38.23 -13.61
C ARG A 19 2.86 -36.95 -14.11
N GLY A 20 2.30 -35.81 -13.69
CA GLY A 20 3.01 -34.54 -13.81
C GLY A 20 4.33 -34.59 -13.03
N PRO A 21 5.37 -33.84 -13.45
CA PRO A 21 6.64 -33.81 -12.74
C PRO A 21 6.40 -33.45 -11.28
N LYS A 22 6.92 -34.28 -10.36
CA LYS A 22 6.93 -33.93 -8.93
C LYS A 22 7.69 -32.62 -8.82
N LEU A 23 6.98 -31.54 -8.55
CA LEU A 23 7.55 -30.26 -8.22
C LEU A 23 8.36 -30.45 -6.92
N VAL A 24 9.66 -30.68 -7.06
CA VAL A 24 10.59 -30.69 -5.94
C VAL A 24 10.61 -29.26 -5.42
N ARG A 25 9.82 -28.99 -4.37
CA ARG A 25 9.99 -27.77 -3.59
C ARG A 25 11.36 -27.88 -2.95
N HIS A 26 12.34 -27.13 -3.47
CA HIS A 26 13.51 -26.76 -2.69
C HIS A 26 13.03 -25.92 -1.53
N VAL A 27 12.68 -26.59 -0.43
CA VAL A 27 12.58 -25.97 0.89
C VAL A 27 14.04 -25.75 1.29
N SER A 28 14.50 -24.51 1.25
CA SER A 28 15.78 -24.17 1.87
C SER A 28 15.64 -24.44 3.38
N ASP A 29 16.32 -25.46 3.88
CA ASP A 29 16.30 -25.88 5.30
C ASP A 29 17.01 -24.89 6.25
N SER A 30 17.08 -23.61 5.91
CA SER A 30 17.46 -22.59 6.87
C SER A 30 16.25 -22.37 7.79
N PRO A 31 16.30 -22.73 9.09
CA PRO A 31 15.28 -22.29 10.04
C PRO A 31 15.46 -20.78 10.20
N SER A 32 14.92 -20.00 9.28
CA SER A 32 14.81 -18.54 9.38
C SER A 32 13.81 -18.26 10.50
N ARG A 33 14.24 -18.41 11.75
CA ARG A 33 13.55 -17.81 12.88
C ARG A 33 13.60 -16.32 12.61
N ASN A 34 12.46 -15.78 12.18
CA ASN A 34 12.31 -14.34 12.01
C ASN A 34 12.82 -13.68 13.30
N PRO A 35 13.84 -12.81 13.22
CA PRO A 35 14.37 -12.14 14.40
C PRO A 35 13.22 -11.47 15.14
N MET A 36 13.06 -11.84 16.41
CA MET A 36 11.93 -11.41 17.22
C MET A 36 12.22 -10.01 17.76
N VAL A 37 11.63 -9.00 17.12
CA VAL A 37 11.68 -7.62 17.59
C VAL A 37 10.85 -7.49 18.87
N SER A 38 11.44 -6.96 19.93
CA SER A 38 10.79 -6.80 21.24
C SER A 38 9.94 -5.52 21.32
N THR A 39 10.26 -4.48 20.54
CA THR A 39 9.55 -3.19 20.55
C THR A 39 9.57 -2.50 19.18
N LEU A 40 8.55 -1.69 18.90
CA LEU A 40 8.52 -0.76 17.76
C LEU A 40 8.62 0.71 18.20
N SER A 41 8.90 0.94 19.48
CA SER A 41 9.09 2.28 20.04
C SER A 41 10.58 2.65 19.97
N PRO A 42 10.95 3.75 19.29
CA PRO A 42 12.34 4.20 19.19
C PRO A 42 13.02 4.31 20.57
N ARG A 43 12.31 4.85 21.56
CA ARG A 43 12.81 5.09 22.93
C ARG A 43 13.10 3.83 23.75
N LYS A 44 12.73 2.66 23.25
CA LYS A 44 12.85 1.39 23.97
C LYS A 44 13.72 0.37 23.22
N LEU A 45 14.37 0.80 22.13
CA LEU A 45 15.17 -0.08 21.28
C LEU A 45 16.32 -0.73 22.07
N ARG A 46 16.55 -2.01 21.78
CA ARG A 46 17.63 -2.83 22.32
C ARG A 46 18.50 -3.33 21.17
N SER A 47 19.73 -3.74 21.46
CA SER A 47 20.61 -4.35 20.44
C SER A 47 19.99 -5.59 19.79
N THR A 48 19.12 -6.32 20.52
CA THR A 48 18.38 -7.47 20.00
C THR A 48 17.25 -7.11 19.02
N ASP A 49 16.84 -5.84 18.96
CA ASP A 49 15.85 -5.35 18.00
C ASP A 49 16.48 -4.96 16.65
N PHE A 50 17.81 -4.99 16.56
CA PHE A 50 18.55 -4.71 15.34
C PHE A 50 18.37 -5.85 14.34
N LEU A 51 18.05 -5.48 13.11
CA LEU A 51 17.79 -6.40 12.02
C LEU A 51 18.89 -6.28 10.99
N GLU A 52 19.57 -7.39 10.68
CA GLU A 52 20.56 -7.45 9.59
C GLU A 52 19.91 -7.47 8.20
N SER A 53 18.63 -7.83 8.15
CA SER A 53 17.83 -7.78 6.95
C SER A 53 16.39 -7.47 7.30
N LEU A 54 15.70 -6.81 6.38
CA LEU A 54 14.30 -6.55 6.56
C LEU A 54 13.50 -7.87 6.46
N PRO A 55 12.59 -8.14 7.41
CA PRO A 55 11.84 -9.39 7.42
C PRO A 55 10.96 -9.53 6.18
N THR A 56 11.00 -10.70 5.52
CA THR A 56 10.14 -11.01 4.38
C THR A 56 8.64 -10.97 4.73
N VAL A 57 8.29 -11.01 6.02
CA VAL A 57 6.90 -11.04 6.52
C VAL A 57 6.09 -9.77 6.28
N PHE A 58 6.70 -8.68 5.81
CA PHE A 58 5.97 -7.54 5.26
C PHE A 58 5.50 -7.75 3.81
N HIS A 59 5.93 -8.83 3.15
CA HIS A 59 5.38 -9.31 1.89
C HIS A 59 4.22 -10.26 2.16
N GLU A 60 2.99 -9.76 2.09
CA GLU A 60 1.83 -10.64 1.99
C GLU A 60 1.82 -11.30 0.60
N SER A 61 2.48 -12.44 0.45
CA SER A 61 2.32 -13.27 -0.75
C SER A 61 0.95 -13.95 -0.69
N TYR A 62 -0.08 -13.31 -1.24
CA TYR A 62 -1.39 -13.94 -1.39
C TYR A 62 -1.34 -15.01 -2.48
N GLN A 63 -1.07 -16.27 -2.08
CA GLN A 63 -1.33 -17.41 -2.94
C GLN A 63 -2.83 -17.71 -2.91
N LYS A 64 -3.58 -17.21 -3.90
CA LYS A 64 -4.96 -17.64 -4.08
C LYS A 64 -4.95 -19.05 -4.67
N PRO A 65 -5.57 -20.05 -4.03
CA PRO A 65 -5.70 -21.38 -4.62
C PRO A 65 -6.39 -21.24 -5.98
N ALA A 66 -5.80 -21.80 -7.03
CA ALA A 66 -6.44 -21.85 -8.34
C ALA A 66 -7.76 -22.66 -8.21
N PRO A 67 -8.83 -22.30 -8.94
CA PRO A 67 -10.00 -23.16 -9.05
C PRO A 67 -9.57 -24.56 -9.50
N LYS A 68 -10.17 -25.61 -8.91
CA LYS A 68 -9.78 -27.04 -9.07
C LYS A 68 -9.75 -27.57 -10.52
N HIS A 69 -10.10 -26.76 -11.52
CA HIS A 69 -10.25 -27.17 -12.92
C HIS A 69 -9.37 -26.41 -13.93
N SER A 70 -8.54 -25.46 -13.50
CA SER A 70 -7.59 -24.81 -14.41
C SER A 70 -6.26 -25.56 -14.40
N GLN A 71 -5.85 -26.09 -15.56
CA GLN A 71 -4.49 -26.58 -15.79
C GLN A 71 -3.49 -25.56 -15.26
N ILE A 72 -2.52 -26.05 -14.48
CA ILE A 72 -1.56 -25.26 -13.71
C ILE A 72 -0.79 -24.34 -14.66
N SER A 73 -1.29 -23.12 -14.80
CA SER A 73 -0.44 -21.98 -15.00
C SER A 73 -0.28 -21.39 -13.61
N VAL A 74 0.91 -21.54 -13.02
CA VAL A 74 1.35 -20.63 -11.96
C VAL A 74 1.51 -19.29 -12.66
N ILE A 75 0.39 -18.62 -12.93
CA ILE A 75 0.42 -17.22 -13.26
C ILE A 75 0.76 -16.57 -11.94
N THR A 76 2.06 -16.37 -11.70
CA THR A 76 2.54 -15.35 -10.78
C THR A 76 2.12 -14.02 -11.38
N ARG A 77 0.80 -13.74 -11.33
CA ARG A 77 0.29 -12.41 -11.54
C ARG A 77 0.82 -11.67 -10.33
N HIS A 78 1.96 -11.01 -10.51
CA HIS A 78 2.20 -9.73 -9.89
C HIS A 78 1.02 -8.87 -10.32
N ARG A 79 -0.05 -8.98 -9.53
CA ARG A 79 -1.32 -8.35 -9.85
C ARG A 79 -1.01 -6.89 -9.60
N GLY A 80 -0.69 -6.16 -10.68
CA GLY A 80 -0.47 -4.72 -10.72
C GLY A 80 -1.73 -3.99 -10.25
N SER A 81 -1.94 -4.07 -8.96
CA SER A 81 -3.06 -3.55 -8.20
C SER A 81 -2.43 -2.68 -7.15
N THR A 82 -1.94 -1.50 -7.57
CA THR A 82 -2.13 -0.26 -6.83
C THR A 82 -1.83 -0.36 -5.35
N MET A 83 -0.60 -0.02 -5.01
CA MET A 83 -0.05 0.01 -3.65
C MET A 83 0.33 -1.39 -3.14
N SER A 84 1.62 -1.71 -3.12
CA SER A 84 2.53 -0.90 -2.32
C SER A 84 3.97 -1.23 -2.66
N TRP A 85 4.85 -0.23 -2.71
CA TRP A 85 6.27 -0.51 -2.54
C TRP A 85 6.60 -1.01 -1.12
N ALA A 86 5.62 -1.06 -0.20
CA ALA A 86 5.70 -1.93 0.97
C ALA A 86 5.78 -3.43 0.60
N GLU A 87 5.37 -3.81 -0.62
CA GLU A 87 5.55 -5.13 -1.21
C GLU A 87 6.74 -5.19 -2.18
N ALA A 88 7.36 -4.06 -2.54
CA ALA A 88 8.66 -4.10 -3.19
C ALA A 88 9.67 -4.54 -2.12
N PRO A 89 10.47 -5.59 -2.37
CA PRO A 89 11.44 -6.02 -1.40
C PRO A 89 12.36 -4.83 -1.12
N PRO A 90 12.65 -4.58 0.16
CA PRO A 90 13.67 -3.60 0.48
C PRO A 90 14.97 -4.01 -0.20
N PRO A 91 15.88 -3.05 -0.47
CA PRO A 91 17.19 -3.38 -1.00
C PRO A 91 17.85 -4.46 -0.14
N ASP A 92 18.58 -5.37 -0.78
CA ASP A 92 19.35 -6.37 -0.06
C ASP A 92 20.31 -5.69 0.93
N ASN A 93 20.56 -6.34 2.07
CA ASN A 93 21.50 -5.87 3.11
C ASN A 93 21.11 -4.57 3.82
N CYS A 94 19.82 -4.22 3.84
CA CYS A 94 19.32 -3.15 4.71
C CYS A 94 19.39 -3.57 6.18
N ARG A 95 20.32 -2.97 6.94
CA ARG A 95 20.48 -3.18 8.39
C ARG A 95 19.95 -2.01 9.20
N GLY A 96 19.22 -2.29 10.27
CA GLY A 96 18.55 -1.23 11.02
C GLY A 96 17.47 -1.66 11.98
N PHE A 97 16.56 -0.72 12.30
CA PHE A 97 15.48 -0.92 13.26
C PHE A 97 14.11 -0.67 12.62
N LEU A 98 13.14 -1.53 12.95
CA LEU A 98 11.72 -1.25 12.70
C LEU A 98 11.17 -0.33 13.79
N TYR A 99 10.36 0.65 13.39
CA TYR A 99 9.70 1.52 14.35
C TYR A 99 8.34 2.01 13.84
N VAL A 100 7.46 2.36 14.77
CA VAL A 100 6.19 3.03 14.43
C VAL A 100 6.39 4.53 14.41
N HIS A 101 6.28 5.11 13.22
CA HIS A 101 6.20 6.54 12.98
C HIS A 101 4.76 7.00 13.15
N ARG A 102 4.54 8.05 13.95
CA ARG A 102 3.25 8.74 14.10
C ARG A 102 3.43 10.22 13.76
N PRO A 103 2.79 10.74 12.71
CA PRO A 103 2.88 12.17 12.43
C PRO A 103 2.20 12.98 13.55
N VAL A 104 2.86 14.06 14.01
CA VAL A 104 2.59 14.79 15.28
C VAL A 104 1.13 15.21 15.46
N VAL A 105 0.49 15.67 14.39
CA VAL A 105 -0.88 16.24 14.40
C VAL A 105 -1.88 15.36 13.66
N SER A 106 -1.50 14.11 13.42
CA SER A 106 -2.31 13.19 12.65
C SER A 106 -3.00 12.16 13.54
N SER A 107 -4.16 11.73 13.07
CA SER A 107 -4.88 10.63 13.70
C SER A 107 -4.03 9.36 13.72
N PRO A 108 -4.20 8.43 14.68
CA PRO A 108 -3.48 7.14 14.70
C PRO A 108 -3.49 6.37 13.37
N PHE A 109 -4.48 6.62 12.51
CA PHE A 109 -4.58 6.04 11.16
C PHE A 109 -3.47 6.46 10.19
N ALA A 110 -2.83 7.60 10.44
CA ALA A 110 -1.67 8.06 9.69
C ALA A 110 -0.37 7.41 10.17
N SER A 111 -0.42 6.60 11.23
CA SER A 111 0.75 5.88 11.71
C SER A 111 1.19 4.84 10.69
N SER A 112 2.51 4.65 10.61
CA SER A 112 3.11 3.65 9.73
C SER A 112 4.29 2.98 10.41
N VAL A 113 4.51 1.71 10.14
CA VAL A 113 5.79 1.05 10.42
C VAL A 113 6.80 1.50 9.38
N ARG A 114 7.98 1.95 9.81
CA ARG A 114 9.10 2.34 8.96
C ARG A 114 10.34 1.55 9.33
N PHE A 115 11.35 1.61 8.47
CA PHE A 115 12.67 1.05 8.72
C PHE A 115 13.71 2.15 8.75
N ARG A 116 14.48 2.24 9.84
CA ARG A 116 15.57 3.19 10.03
C ARG A 116 16.90 2.46 9.77
N LEU A 117 17.61 2.83 8.72
CA LEU A 117 18.93 2.34 8.37
C LEU A 117 19.98 2.86 9.36
N THR A 118 20.79 1.96 9.90
CA THR A 118 21.88 2.29 10.84
C THR A 118 23.13 1.49 10.46
N PRO A 119 23.81 1.82 9.33
CA PRO A 119 24.84 0.96 8.75
C PRO A 119 26.07 0.77 9.63
N ASN A 120 26.34 1.74 10.52
CA ASN A 120 27.50 1.76 11.42
C ASN A 120 27.21 1.16 12.81
N PHE A 121 25.99 0.68 13.06
CA PHE A 121 25.66 0.07 14.33
C PHE A 121 26.10 -1.39 14.36
N ASP A 122 26.86 -1.75 15.39
CA ASP A 122 27.23 -3.12 15.71
C ASP A 122 26.52 -3.50 17.03
N PRO A 123 25.56 -4.45 17.00
CA PRO A 123 24.81 -4.85 18.19
C PRO A 123 25.67 -5.51 19.28
N THR A 124 26.88 -5.98 18.94
CA THR A 124 27.81 -6.62 19.87
C THR A 124 28.76 -5.65 20.55
N SER A 125 28.90 -4.44 19.99
CA SER A 125 29.78 -3.40 20.50
C SER A 125 29.06 -2.52 21.53
N SER A 126 29.78 -2.10 22.58
CA SER A 126 29.30 -1.12 23.56
C SER A 126 29.57 0.33 23.15
N ALA A 127 30.19 0.56 21.99
CA ALA A 127 30.63 1.89 21.56
C ALA A 127 29.48 2.85 21.22
N MET A 128 28.32 2.33 20.83
CA MET A 128 27.15 3.14 20.45
C MET A 128 25.88 2.49 20.98
N SER A 129 25.02 3.25 21.65
CA SER A 129 23.74 2.71 22.10
C SER A 129 22.76 2.54 20.91
N PRO A 130 21.78 1.62 20.99
CA PRO A 130 20.74 1.51 19.96
C PRO A 130 19.97 2.81 19.72
N GLN A 131 19.81 3.63 20.76
CA GLN A 131 19.11 4.91 20.67
C GLN A 131 19.92 5.95 19.90
N ASP A 132 21.22 6.02 20.13
CA ASP A 132 22.13 6.93 19.42
C ASP A 132 22.23 6.52 17.96
N ALA A 133 22.37 5.22 17.70
CA ALA A 133 22.36 4.65 16.36
C ALA A 133 21.05 4.98 15.61
N PHE A 134 19.91 4.79 16.25
CA PHE A 134 18.60 5.12 15.65
C PHE A 134 18.52 6.61 15.29
N THR A 135 18.96 7.47 16.21
CA THR A 135 18.94 8.93 16.03
C THR A 135 19.84 9.34 14.86
N ALA A 136 21.07 8.80 14.79
CA ALA A 136 22.02 9.04 13.71
C ALA A 136 21.67 8.36 12.38
N GLY A 137 20.75 7.39 12.39
CA GLY A 137 20.31 6.66 11.20
C GLY A 137 19.52 7.51 10.21
N VAL A 138 19.08 6.89 9.12
CA VAL A 138 18.19 7.52 8.12
C VAL A 138 17.03 6.60 7.79
N ASP A 139 15.85 7.14 7.49
CA ASP A 139 14.74 6.30 7.05
C ASP A 139 15.10 5.65 5.70
N LEU A 140 14.84 4.35 5.56
CA LEU A 140 14.93 3.66 4.29
C LEU A 140 14.04 4.38 3.28
N SER A 141 14.61 4.84 2.17
CA SER A 141 13.85 5.52 1.12
C SER A 141 13.18 4.54 0.18
N LEU A 142 12.07 4.97 -0.39
CA LEU A 142 11.37 4.24 -1.43
C LEU A 142 12.20 4.25 -2.73
N PRO A 143 12.44 3.11 -3.39
CA PRO A 143 13.21 3.09 -4.62
C PRO A 143 12.61 4.02 -5.70
N GLY A 144 13.44 4.86 -6.32
CA GLY A 144 13.02 5.87 -7.30
C GLY A 144 12.36 7.12 -6.71
N ALA A 145 11.91 7.07 -5.46
CA ALA A 145 11.16 8.12 -4.77
C ALA A 145 12.01 8.73 -3.64
N GLU A 146 13.08 9.42 -4.04
CA GLU A 146 13.95 10.18 -3.14
C GLU A 146 13.16 11.04 -2.16
N GLY A 147 13.51 10.95 -0.88
CA GLY A 147 12.85 11.68 0.21
C GLY A 147 11.53 11.09 0.69
N MET A 148 10.99 10.05 0.04
CA MET A 148 9.81 9.34 0.52
C MET A 148 10.25 8.11 1.35
N PRO A 149 9.96 8.05 2.65
CA PRO A 149 10.34 6.90 3.46
C PRO A 149 9.50 5.68 3.09
N TRP A 150 10.16 4.54 2.98
CA TRP A 150 9.52 3.23 2.97
C TRP A 150 8.69 3.08 4.23
N SER A 151 7.42 2.74 4.05
CA SER A 151 6.48 2.68 5.16
C SER A 151 5.35 1.70 4.89
N VAL A 152 4.94 0.97 5.92
CA VAL A 152 3.76 0.10 5.93
C VAL A 152 2.70 0.74 6.81
N PRO A 153 1.57 1.19 6.25
CA PRO A 153 0.52 1.81 7.05
C PRO A 153 0.00 0.89 8.15
N LEU A 154 -0.12 1.41 9.37
CA LEU A 154 -0.47 0.61 10.55
C LEU A 154 -1.85 -0.05 10.43
N TRP A 155 -2.76 0.58 9.67
CA TRP A 155 -4.09 0.06 9.41
C TRP A 155 -4.08 -1.30 8.71
N ARG A 156 -3.03 -1.64 7.94
CA ARG A 156 -2.91 -2.94 7.26
C ARG A 156 -2.88 -4.11 8.25
N PHE A 157 -2.40 -3.86 9.47
CA PHE A 157 -2.32 -4.87 10.51
C PHE A 157 -3.61 -5.02 11.33
N VAL A 158 -4.62 -4.16 11.15
CA VAL A 158 -5.82 -4.16 12.01
C VAL A 158 -6.58 -5.49 11.97
N THR A 159 -6.54 -6.19 10.83
CA THR A 159 -7.20 -7.49 10.67
C THR A 159 -6.30 -8.69 10.88
N SER A 160 -4.98 -8.52 10.76
CA SER A 160 -4.00 -9.62 10.74
C SER A 160 -3.00 -9.57 11.88
N TRP A 161 -3.03 -8.57 12.77
CA TRP A 161 -2.01 -8.41 13.82
C TRP A 161 -1.89 -9.65 14.71
N ARG A 162 -3.00 -10.34 15.02
CA ARG A 162 -2.96 -11.55 15.87
C ARG A 162 -2.17 -12.70 15.26
N THR A 163 -2.11 -12.76 13.93
CA THR A 163 -1.37 -13.78 13.17
C THR A 163 -0.05 -13.24 12.62
N HIS A 164 0.23 -11.95 12.81
CA HIS A 164 1.45 -11.32 12.37
C HIS A 164 2.58 -11.63 13.35
N PRO A 165 3.82 -11.92 12.89
CA PRO A 165 4.96 -12.20 13.78
C PRO A 165 5.23 -11.08 14.80
N TYR A 166 4.90 -9.83 14.43
CA TYR A 166 5.04 -8.65 15.29
C TYR A 166 3.73 -8.24 15.97
N GLY A 167 2.76 -9.15 16.10
CA GLY A 167 1.42 -8.85 16.58
C GLY A 167 1.35 -8.14 17.93
N ALA A 168 2.13 -8.62 18.90
CA ALA A 168 2.17 -8.03 20.24
C ALA A 168 2.76 -6.60 20.22
N GLN A 169 3.80 -6.38 19.43
CA GLN A 169 4.46 -5.09 19.27
C GLN A 169 3.55 -4.10 18.53
N LEU A 170 2.89 -4.56 17.46
CA LEU A 170 1.90 -3.80 16.71
C LEU A 170 0.70 -3.42 17.58
N HIS A 171 0.22 -4.35 18.42
CA HIS A 171 -0.83 -4.07 19.39
C HIS A 171 -0.40 -2.97 20.36
N THR A 172 0.78 -3.09 20.97
CA THR A 172 1.35 -2.08 21.88
C THR A 172 1.57 -0.74 21.19
N ALA A 173 1.95 -0.76 19.92
CA ALA A 173 2.13 0.42 19.10
C ALA A 173 0.81 1.04 18.60
N GLY A 174 -0.34 0.58 19.09
CA GLY A 174 -1.62 1.26 18.92
C GLY A 174 -2.52 0.71 17.83
N VAL A 175 -2.27 -0.50 17.31
CA VAL A 175 -3.23 -1.18 16.42
C VAL A 175 -4.59 -1.41 17.10
N HIS A 176 -4.63 -1.46 18.44
CA HIS A 176 -5.88 -1.54 19.19
C HIS A 176 -6.66 -0.21 19.22
N MET A 177 -6.04 0.93 18.89
CA MET A 177 -6.71 2.23 18.86
C MET A 177 -7.71 2.36 17.71
N PHE A 178 -7.71 1.42 16.77
CA PHE A 178 -8.64 1.41 15.65
C PHE A 178 -10.01 0.93 16.13
N HIS A 179 -11.02 1.80 16.03
CA HIS A 179 -12.37 1.51 16.49
C HIS A 179 -12.95 0.25 15.80
N PRO A 180 -13.68 -0.63 16.50
CA PRO A 180 -14.19 -1.88 15.90
C PRO A 180 -15.04 -1.68 14.64
N LYS A 181 -15.84 -0.61 14.57
CA LYS A 181 -16.64 -0.29 13.36
C LYS A 181 -15.76 -0.06 12.13
N MET A 182 -14.52 0.38 12.33
CA MET A 182 -13.59 0.61 11.24
C MET A 182 -13.03 -0.68 10.67
N LYS A 183 -13.05 -1.80 11.39
CA LYS A 183 -12.51 -3.07 10.86
C LYS A 183 -13.18 -3.46 9.54
N THR A 184 -14.48 -3.23 9.41
CA THR A 184 -15.22 -3.48 8.17
C THR A 184 -14.74 -2.56 7.06
N THR A 185 -14.63 -1.26 7.30
CA THR A 185 -14.16 -0.27 6.31
C THR A 185 -12.68 -0.47 5.93
N LEU A 186 -11.83 -0.82 6.89
CA LEU A 186 -10.41 -1.10 6.69
C LEU A 186 -10.18 -2.42 5.94
N ARG A 187 -11.09 -3.40 6.04
CA ARG A 187 -11.06 -4.59 5.14
C ARG A 187 -11.29 -4.20 3.69
N GLU A 188 -12.07 -3.15 3.42
CA GLU A 188 -12.30 -2.65 2.06
C GLU A 188 -11.11 -1.83 1.51
N LEU A 189 -10.25 -1.29 2.37
CA LEU A 189 -9.08 -0.48 2.01
C LEU A 189 -7.99 -1.28 1.24
N THR A 190 -8.13 -2.60 1.18
CA THR A 190 -7.06 -3.57 0.89
C THR A 190 -6.51 -3.63 -0.54
N ARG A 191 -6.86 -2.71 -1.45
CA ARG A 191 -6.40 -2.85 -2.85
C ARG A 191 -5.85 -1.64 -3.54
N THR A 192 -6.28 -0.43 -3.18
CA THR A 192 -5.94 0.79 -3.93
C THR A 192 -6.10 2.06 -3.09
N GLY A 193 -6.34 1.89 -1.79
CA GLY A 193 -6.83 2.94 -0.91
C GLY A 193 -5.70 3.61 -0.15
N VAL A 194 -5.62 4.93 -0.23
CA VAL A 194 -4.72 5.72 0.62
C VAL A 194 -5.52 6.33 1.77
N ILE A 195 -4.90 6.37 2.95
CA ILE A 195 -5.40 7.21 4.04
C ILE A 195 -4.88 8.62 3.81
N PHE A 196 -5.81 9.57 3.79
CA PHE A 196 -5.52 10.97 3.63
C PHE A 196 -5.83 11.70 4.92
N TYR A 197 -4.81 12.30 5.52
CA TYR A 197 -4.90 12.90 6.84
C TYR A 197 -4.40 14.36 6.87
N ALA A 198 -3.81 14.86 5.78
CA ALA A 198 -3.35 16.24 5.67
C ALA A 198 -3.32 16.70 4.21
N LEU A 199 -3.58 17.99 3.98
CA LEU A 199 -3.30 18.63 2.68
C LEU A 199 -1.78 18.74 2.49
N GLY A 200 -1.32 18.58 1.26
CA GLY A 200 0.10 18.51 0.93
C GLY A 200 0.77 17.17 1.29
N GLN A 201 0.02 16.19 1.83
CA GLN A 201 0.54 14.83 2.04
C GLN A 201 0.98 14.22 0.71
N PRO A 202 2.22 13.70 0.61
CA PRO A 202 2.64 12.97 -0.58
C PRO A 202 1.89 11.64 -0.66
N LEU A 203 1.27 11.40 -1.82
CA LEU A 203 0.53 10.20 -2.16
C LEU A 203 1.21 9.55 -3.35
N LEU A 204 1.64 8.31 -3.16
CA LEU A 204 2.07 7.50 -4.27
C LEU A 204 0.84 7.05 -5.07
N VAL A 205 0.85 7.31 -6.37
CA VAL A 205 -0.24 6.95 -7.28
C VAL A 205 0.27 6.24 -8.52
N GLU A 206 -0.54 5.31 -9.01
CA GLU A 206 -0.44 4.79 -10.36
C GLU A 206 -1.32 5.66 -11.25
N PHE A 207 -0.72 6.36 -12.20
CA PHE A 207 -1.45 7.33 -13.02
C PHE A 207 -2.50 6.67 -13.94
N HIS A 208 -2.37 5.37 -14.19
CA HIS A 208 -3.36 4.64 -14.97
C HIS A 208 -4.64 4.33 -14.22
N MET A 209 -4.65 4.54 -12.90
CA MET A 209 -5.84 4.36 -12.12
C MET A 209 -6.91 5.37 -12.54
N ALA A 210 -8.05 4.84 -12.96
CA ALA A 210 -9.21 5.65 -13.27
C ALA A 210 -9.70 6.46 -12.05
N ALA A 211 -9.39 6.00 -10.83
CA ALA A 211 -9.57 6.77 -9.62
C ALA A 211 -8.68 6.30 -8.46
N LEU A 212 -8.17 7.25 -7.68
CA LEU A 212 -7.55 7.01 -6.38
C LEU A 212 -8.64 6.95 -5.30
N ARG A 213 -8.69 5.87 -4.53
CA ARG A 213 -9.59 5.77 -3.39
C ARG A 213 -8.93 6.38 -2.18
N VAL A 214 -9.60 7.34 -1.58
CA VAL A 214 -9.10 8.05 -0.41
C VAL A 214 -10.00 7.79 0.77
N TYR A 215 -9.37 7.57 1.91
CA TYR A 215 -10.03 7.28 3.16
C TYR A 215 -9.67 8.37 4.16
N LEU A 216 -10.68 9.10 4.60
CA LEU A 216 -10.55 10.19 5.56
C LEU A 216 -10.88 9.66 6.94
N PRO A 217 -9.89 9.53 7.82
CA PRO A 217 -10.15 9.04 9.16
C PRO A 217 -10.90 10.09 10.00
N TYR A 218 -11.91 9.64 10.73
CA TYR A 218 -12.58 10.36 11.81
C TYR A 218 -12.39 9.56 13.10
N PRO A 219 -12.70 10.14 14.28
CA PRO A 219 -12.50 9.46 15.57
C PRO A 219 -13.14 8.06 15.65
N ASP A 220 -14.30 7.85 15.02
CA ASP A 220 -15.10 6.62 15.13
C ASP A 220 -15.46 5.98 13.77
N THR A 221 -15.15 6.66 12.66
CA THR A 221 -15.52 6.26 11.31
C THR A 221 -14.44 6.63 10.29
N VAL A 222 -14.63 6.21 9.03
CA VAL A 222 -13.79 6.60 7.90
C VAL A 222 -14.70 7.00 6.77
N ALA A 223 -14.59 8.25 6.30
CA ALA A 223 -15.26 8.61 5.07
C ALA A 223 -14.45 8.09 3.88
N ARG A 224 -15.16 7.56 2.90
CA ARG A 224 -14.57 7.07 1.65
C ARG A 224 -14.83 8.08 0.54
N MET A 225 -13.78 8.37 -0.20
CA MET A 225 -13.75 9.32 -1.28
C MET A 225 -13.11 8.68 -2.51
N ARG A 226 -13.55 9.11 -3.68
CA ARG A 226 -12.96 8.74 -4.96
C ARG A 226 -12.42 10.02 -5.58
N LEU A 227 -11.09 10.10 -5.70
CA LEU A 227 -10.41 11.16 -6.41
C LEU A 227 -10.16 10.69 -7.84
N GLU A 228 -10.57 11.48 -8.81
CA GLU A 228 -10.23 11.23 -10.20
C GLU A 228 -9.07 12.15 -10.56
N PRO A 229 -7.83 11.63 -10.61
CA PRO A 229 -6.65 12.48 -10.78
C PRO A 229 -6.54 13.10 -12.18
N GLY A 230 -7.48 12.78 -13.09
CA GLY A 230 -7.62 13.42 -14.40
C GLY A 230 -6.75 12.82 -15.52
N TYR A 231 -6.06 11.71 -15.27
CA TYR A 231 -5.22 11.01 -16.26
C TYR A 231 -5.96 9.92 -17.03
N TYR A 232 -7.28 9.85 -16.86
CA TYR A 232 -8.17 8.90 -17.51
C TYR A 232 -9.28 9.65 -18.23
N ASP A 233 -9.43 9.40 -19.53
CA ASP A 233 -10.53 9.96 -20.33
C ASP A 233 -11.76 9.03 -20.23
N TRP A 234 -12.75 9.45 -19.44
CA TRP A 234 -14.02 8.76 -19.28
C TRP A 234 -14.97 8.92 -20.48
N GLY A 235 -14.73 9.90 -21.35
CA GLY A 235 -15.60 10.23 -22.48
C GLY A 235 -15.32 9.43 -23.75
N SER A 236 -14.12 8.87 -23.90
CA SER A 236 -13.76 8.10 -25.09
C SER A 236 -14.44 6.72 -25.10
N LYS A 237 -15.15 6.42 -26.20
CA LYS A 237 -15.69 5.07 -26.47
C LYS A 237 -14.60 4.01 -26.69
N VAL A 238 -13.40 4.45 -27.06
CA VAL A 238 -12.21 3.59 -27.18
C VAL A 238 -11.45 3.73 -25.88
N TYR A 239 -11.36 2.64 -25.09
CA TYR A 239 -10.56 2.60 -23.87
C TYR A 239 -9.13 3.02 -24.19
N PRO A 240 -8.75 4.28 -23.95
CA PRO A 240 -7.41 4.72 -24.25
C PRO A 240 -6.51 3.96 -23.28
N GLN A 241 -5.39 3.40 -23.75
CA GLN A 241 -4.42 2.85 -22.80
C GLN A 241 -3.92 4.00 -21.93
N PRO A 242 -4.23 4.00 -20.62
CA PRO A 242 -3.86 5.11 -19.75
C PRO A 242 -2.35 5.05 -19.47
N TYR A 243 -1.77 6.18 -19.03
CA TYR A 243 -0.35 6.23 -18.68
C TYR A 243 -0.09 5.32 -17.49
N ASN A 244 0.62 4.21 -17.72
CA ASN A 244 0.88 3.16 -16.73
C ASN A 244 2.09 3.42 -15.83
N GLY A 245 2.63 4.65 -15.85
CA GLY A 245 3.65 5.06 -14.91
C GLY A 245 3.10 5.32 -13.50
N MET A 246 4.03 5.43 -12.56
CA MET A 246 3.79 5.86 -11.19
C MET A 246 4.30 7.26 -10.95
N GLY A 247 3.75 7.92 -9.95
CA GLY A 247 4.24 9.21 -9.48
C GLY A 247 3.85 9.48 -8.04
N ILE A 248 4.43 10.55 -7.52
CA ILE A 248 4.05 11.14 -6.24
C ILE A 248 3.19 12.35 -6.58
N ILE A 249 2.00 12.42 -6.00
CA ILE A 249 1.15 13.61 -6.06
C ILE A 249 0.91 14.16 -4.67
N THR A 250 0.56 15.43 -4.58
CA THR A 250 -0.07 16.02 -3.38
C THR A 250 -1.50 16.43 -3.72
N VAL A 251 -2.34 16.52 -2.70
CA VAL A 251 -3.65 17.20 -2.80
C VAL A 251 -3.55 18.50 -2.03
N GLU A 252 -3.86 19.61 -2.69
CA GLU A 252 -3.72 20.97 -2.17
C GLU A 252 -5.04 21.73 -2.33
N LEU A 253 -5.21 22.80 -1.57
CA LEU A 253 -6.33 23.74 -1.73
C LEU A 253 -5.81 25.02 -2.41
N LEU A 254 -6.17 25.23 -3.68
CA LEU A 254 -5.79 26.40 -4.45
C LEU A 254 -7.01 27.29 -4.68
N LYS A 255 -7.04 28.48 -4.05
CA LYS A 255 -8.15 29.44 -4.14
C LYS A 255 -9.53 28.79 -3.85
N GLY A 256 -9.59 27.94 -2.82
CA GLY A 256 -10.82 27.22 -2.44
C GLY A 256 -11.16 26.00 -3.30
N THR A 257 -10.35 25.68 -4.31
CA THR A 257 -10.51 24.50 -5.17
C THR A 257 -9.48 23.44 -4.81
N LEU A 258 -9.91 22.19 -4.67
CA LEU A 258 -8.97 21.09 -4.50
C LEU A 258 -8.28 20.78 -5.82
N VAL A 259 -6.96 20.67 -5.75
CA VAL A 259 -6.12 20.34 -6.90
C VAL A 259 -5.20 19.19 -6.53
N THR A 260 -4.85 18.37 -7.53
CA THR A 260 -3.68 17.50 -7.44
C THR A 260 -2.49 18.24 -8.03
N ARG A 261 -1.31 18.07 -7.42
CA ARG A 261 -0.03 18.48 -7.99
C ARG A 261 0.85 17.27 -8.16
N VAL A 262 1.44 17.09 -9.33
CA VAL A 262 2.47 16.07 -9.55
C VAL A 262 3.78 16.57 -8.96
N ILE A 263 4.30 15.85 -7.97
CA ILE A 263 5.59 16.16 -7.34
C ILE A 263 6.73 15.51 -8.12
N LYS A 264 6.60 14.21 -8.40
CA LYS A 264 7.64 13.41 -9.06
C LYS A 264 7.02 12.34 -9.93
N VAL A 265 7.61 12.07 -11.10
CA VAL A 265 7.25 10.90 -11.93
C VAL A 265 8.31 9.83 -11.73
N LEU A 266 7.92 8.66 -11.24
CA LEU A 266 8.85 7.62 -10.75
C LEU A 266 9.20 6.56 -11.79
N SER A 267 8.27 6.24 -12.68
CA SER A 267 8.50 5.24 -13.74
C SER A 267 7.87 5.69 -15.05
N LEU A 268 8.70 5.73 -16.09
CA LEU A 268 8.26 5.71 -17.48
C LEU A 268 8.13 4.25 -17.86
N SER A 269 6.92 3.71 -17.80
CA SER A 269 6.69 2.43 -18.44
C SER A 269 6.63 2.67 -19.96
N GLU A 270 7.58 2.11 -20.70
CA GLU A 270 7.57 2.10 -22.17
C GLU A 270 6.82 0.88 -22.75
N PRO A 271 6.25 0.98 -23.96
CA PRO A 271 5.97 2.21 -24.72
C PRO A 271 4.56 2.72 -24.41
N TYR A 272 4.47 4.01 -24.12
CA TYR A 272 3.19 4.72 -24.06
C TYR A 272 2.66 4.93 -25.48
N LEU A 273 1.78 4.03 -25.94
CA LEU A 273 1.29 4.02 -27.33
C LEU A 273 0.20 5.06 -27.63
N ASN A 274 -0.33 5.74 -26.61
CA ASN A 274 -1.45 6.64 -26.77
C ASN A 274 -1.02 8.11 -26.75
N THR A 275 -0.80 8.70 -27.91
CA THR A 275 -0.43 10.13 -28.05
C THR A 275 -1.56 11.11 -27.69
N LYS A 276 -2.78 10.64 -27.43
CA LYS A 276 -3.93 11.52 -27.16
C LYS A 276 -4.09 11.93 -25.69
N ILE A 277 -3.43 11.23 -24.76
CA ILE A 277 -3.48 11.59 -23.35
C ILE A 277 -2.15 12.25 -22.98
N ASP A 278 -2.21 13.38 -22.29
CA ASP A 278 -1.01 14.05 -21.79
C ASP A 278 -0.33 13.17 -20.75
N ARG A 279 0.99 13.02 -20.89
CA ARG A 279 1.78 12.43 -19.83
C ARG A 279 1.74 13.34 -18.59
N PRO A 280 1.71 12.78 -17.37
CA PRO A 280 1.92 13.57 -16.17
C PRO A 280 3.27 14.28 -16.24
N VAL A 281 3.29 15.57 -15.93
CA VAL A 281 4.51 16.39 -15.88
C VAL A 281 4.74 16.86 -14.45
N GLU A 282 5.97 16.85 -13.98
CA GLU A 282 6.30 17.37 -12.65
C GLU A 282 5.89 18.85 -12.53
N GLY A 283 5.28 19.21 -11.40
CA GLY A 283 4.67 20.52 -11.17
C GLY A 283 3.27 20.69 -11.78
N GLN A 284 2.79 19.76 -12.62
CA GLN A 284 1.46 19.85 -13.23
C GLN A 284 0.37 19.89 -12.16
N ILE A 285 -0.53 20.86 -12.28
CA ILE A 285 -1.69 21.03 -11.42
C ILE A 285 -2.94 20.60 -12.21
N ARG A 286 -3.78 19.76 -11.61
CA ARG A 286 -5.09 19.38 -12.17
C ARG A 286 -6.17 19.62 -11.13
N THR A 287 -7.30 20.20 -11.56
CA THR A 287 -8.48 20.32 -10.70
C THR A 287 -9.00 18.94 -10.36
N LEU A 288 -9.23 18.70 -9.08
CA LEU A 288 -9.67 17.42 -8.60
C LEU A 288 -11.20 17.33 -8.69
N GLN A 289 -11.70 16.33 -9.41
CA GLN A 289 -13.13 16.02 -9.42
C GLN A 289 -13.46 15.08 -8.26
N LEU A 290 -14.34 15.56 -7.38
CA LEU A 290 -14.77 14.85 -6.18
C LEU A 290 -16.06 14.07 -6.44
N HIS A 291 -15.96 12.75 -6.42
CA HIS A 291 -17.13 11.87 -6.46
C HIS A 291 -17.35 11.24 -5.09
N PRO A 292 -18.40 11.63 -4.34
CA PRO A 292 -18.74 10.94 -3.11
C PRO A 292 -19.12 9.50 -3.45
N VAL A 293 -18.44 8.53 -2.81
CA VAL A 293 -18.80 7.12 -2.95
C VAL A 293 -19.97 6.88 -2.00
N LEU A 294 -21.19 7.02 -2.51
CA LEU A 294 -22.37 6.63 -1.76
C LEU A 294 -22.27 5.12 -1.47
N GLN A 295 -22.10 4.75 -0.19
CA GLN A 295 -22.31 3.37 0.22
C GLN A 295 -23.76 3.01 -0.12
N LYS A 296 -23.94 1.92 -0.87
CA LYS A 296 -25.25 1.37 -1.26
C LYS A 296 -26.17 1.03 -0.07
N GLU A 297 -25.71 1.16 1.17
CA GLU A 297 -26.52 1.01 2.38
C GLU A 297 -27.44 2.21 2.67
N ALA A 298 -27.30 3.34 1.95
CA ALA A 298 -28.35 4.36 1.92
C ALA A 298 -29.49 3.91 0.98
N THR A 299 -30.38 3.09 1.53
CA THR A 299 -31.67 2.72 0.93
C THR A 299 -32.41 3.95 0.37
N LYS A 300 -32.54 4.00 -0.97
CA LYS A 300 -33.57 4.66 -1.80
C LYS A 300 -33.97 6.12 -1.55
N ARG A 301 -33.37 6.86 -0.62
CA ARG A 301 -33.68 8.29 -0.41
C ARG A 301 -32.43 9.15 -0.55
N THR A 302 -32.52 10.14 -1.45
CA THR A 302 -31.85 11.47 -1.47
C THR A 302 -30.74 11.76 -2.50
N ASP A 303 -31.13 12.48 -3.57
CA ASP A 303 -30.25 13.35 -4.37
C ASP A 303 -29.75 14.58 -3.57
N ARG A 304 -30.52 15.05 -2.57
CA ARG A 304 -30.13 16.21 -1.74
C ARG A 304 -28.91 15.96 -0.82
N ARG A 305 -28.54 14.71 -0.54
CA ARG A 305 -27.33 14.39 0.24
C ARG A 305 -26.04 14.51 -0.58
N TYR A 306 -26.12 14.49 -1.91
CA TYR A 306 -24.93 14.55 -2.78
C TYR A 306 -24.23 15.92 -2.71
N ILE A 307 -25.00 17.01 -2.89
CA ILE A 307 -24.48 18.39 -2.84
C ILE A 307 -24.01 18.76 -1.42
N ASN A 308 -24.77 18.35 -0.40
CA ASN A 308 -24.36 18.52 0.99
C ASN A 308 -23.09 17.71 1.31
N GLY A 309 -22.90 16.56 0.68
CA GLY A 309 -21.71 15.73 0.82
C GLY A 309 -20.44 16.43 0.32
N GLN A 310 -20.46 17.04 -0.87
CA GLN A 310 -19.31 17.78 -1.39
C GLN A 310 -18.99 19.02 -0.55
N LYS A 311 -19.99 19.82 -0.16
CA LYS A 311 -19.76 20.99 0.69
C LYS A 311 -19.25 20.61 2.08
N HIS A 312 -19.82 19.58 2.69
CA HIS A 312 -19.35 19.03 3.96
C HIS A 312 -17.92 18.51 3.84
N LEU A 313 -17.60 17.81 2.75
CA LEU A 313 -16.27 17.29 2.48
C LEU A 313 -15.24 18.41 2.28
N LEU A 314 -15.55 19.44 1.50
CA LEU A 314 -14.69 20.62 1.37
C LEU A 314 -14.48 21.30 2.71
N ASN A 315 -15.54 21.42 3.53
CA ASN A 315 -15.43 21.97 4.88
C ASN A 315 -14.59 21.08 5.80
N THR A 316 -14.67 19.76 5.69
CA THR A 316 -13.80 18.83 6.42
C THR A 316 -12.36 18.97 5.95
N LEU A 317 -12.12 18.98 4.64
CA LEU A 317 -10.78 19.07 4.06
C LEU A 317 -10.13 20.42 4.39
N ALA A 318 -10.91 21.50 4.43
CA ALA A 318 -10.46 22.82 4.87
C ALA A 318 -10.10 22.88 6.36
N ARG A 319 -10.53 21.91 7.16
CA ARG A 319 -10.13 21.77 8.56
C ARG A 319 -8.89 20.89 8.74
N PHE A 320 -8.42 20.20 7.70
CA PHE A 320 -7.17 19.47 7.84
C PHE A 320 -6.00 20.44 7.95
N PRO A 321 -5.03 20.15 8.82
CA PRO A 321 -3.80 20.93 8.87
C PRO A 321 -3.11 20.85 7.52
N HIS A 322 -2.53 21.96 7.08
CA HIS A 322 -1.60 21.93 5.97
C HIS A 322 -0.31 21.24 6.44
N ILE A 323 0.34 20.45 5.59
CA ILE A 323 1.56 19.73 5.99
C ILE A 323 2.69 20.68 6.42
N SER A 324 2.70 21.92 5.93
CA SER A 324 3.65 22.97 6.38
C SER A 324 3.42 23.42 7.81
N ASP A 325 2.19 23.30 8.30
CA ASP A 325 1.79 23.75 9.64
C ASP A 325 2.10 22.68 10.69
N ILE A 326 2.44 21.47 10.23
CA ILE A 326 2.94 20.39 11.07
C ILE A 326 4.39 20.72 11.43
N PRO A 327 4.72 20.91 12.72
CA PRO A 327 6.09 21.18 13.12
C PRO A 327 7.04 20.12 12.55
N LYS A 328 8.05 20.55 11.79
CA LYS A 328 9.16 19.69 11.38
C LYS A 328 9.93 19.34 12.65
N LEU A 329 9.76 18.14 13.17
CA LEU A 329 10.65 17.62 14.21
C LEU A 329 11.95 17.19 13.53
N VAL A 330 13.05 17.71 14.07
CA VAL A 330 14.44 17.32 13.77
C VAL A 330 14.65 15.84 14.04
#